data_AF-A0A6A5RIC1-F1
#
_entry.id   AF-A0A6A5RIC1-F1
#
_cell.length_a   1.000
_cell.length_b   1.000
_cell.length_c   1.000
_cell.angle_alpha   90.00
_cell.angle_beta   90.00
_cell.angle_gamma   90.00
#
_symmetry.space_group_name_H-M   'P 1'
#
loop_
_entity.id
_entity.type
_entity.pdbx_description
1 polymer ?
#
loop_
_entity_poly.entity_id
_entity_poly.type
_entity_poly.pdbx_seq_one_letter_code
_entity_poly.pdbx_strand_id
1 'polypeptide(L)'
;AILSHTWLGDTGKMAFAQLSTDPHWRAILGARKIEYLCKQAAKDGYEWAWIDTCCIDETNNADLSEAINSMFRWYQRSAACYIY
;
A
#
# COMPACT_ATOMS: atom_id res chain seq x y z
N ALA A 1 2.65 -9.93 2.33
CA ALA A 1 3.42 -9.28 1.24
C ALA A 1 3.52 -7.78 1.48
N ILE A 2 4.60 -7.12 1.04
CA ILE A 2 4.75 -5.66 1.03
C ILE A 2 5.00 -5.16 -0.40
N LEU A 3 4.50 -3.99 -0.75
CA LEU A 3 4.85 -3.30 -2.00
C LEU A 3 5.86 -2.20 -1.70
N SER A 4 7.00 -2.23 -2.39
CA SER A 4 7.98 -1.15 -2.35
C SER A 4 7.55 -0.03 -3.29
N HIS A 5 7.43 1.17 -2.75
CA HIS A 5 6.99 2.33 -3.49
C HIS A 5 8.08 2.83 -4.45
N THR A 6 7.82 2.77 -5.76
CA THR A 6 8.48 3.67 -6.70
C THR A 6 7.73 5.00 -6.65
N TRP A 7 8.45 6.11 -6.44
CA TRP A 7 7.93 7.49 -6.53
C TRP A 7 7.50 7.81 -7.97
N LEU A 8 6.58 7.04 -8.54
CA LEU A 8 5.72 7.54 -9.60
C LEU A 8 5.07 8.78 -8.99
N GLY A 9 5.33 9.94 -9.61
CA GLY A 9 4.88 11.24 -9.11
C GLY A 9 3.41 11.23 -8.70
N ASP A 10 3.00 12.27 -7.98
CA ASP A 10 1.74 12.34 -7.23
C ASP A 10 0.45 11.96 -8.00
N THR A 11 0.51 11.90 -9.34
CA THR A 11 -0.57 11.43 -10.21
C THR A 11 -0.94 9.94 -10.08
N GLY A 12 -0.12 9.12 -9.42
CA GLY A 12 -0.34 7.65 -9.31
C GLY A 12 -0.58 7.11 -7.90
N LYS A 13 -0.63 7.97 -6.87
CA LYS A 13 -0.84 7.55 -5.47
C LYS A 13 -2.33 7.38 -5.19
N MET A 14 -2.69 6.37 -4.39
CA MET A 14 -4.05 6.20 -3.86
C MET A 14 -4.00 6.34 -2.36
N ALA A 15 -4.74 7.30 -1.81
CA ALA A 15 -4.80 7.50 -0.37
C ALA A 15 -5.72 6.47 0.31
N PHE A 16 -5.45 6.18 1.59
CA PHE A 16 -6.28 5.31 2.44
C PHE A 16 -7.77 5.70 2.43
N ALA A 17 -8.05 7.00 2.52
CA ALA A 17 -9.41 7.52 2.49
C ALA A 17 -10.14 7.18 1.18
N GLN A 18 -9.45 7.23 0.03
CA GLN A 18 -10.07 6.91 -1.27
C GLN A 18 -10.41 5.43 -1.36
N LEU A 19 -9.51 4.56 -0.88
CA LEU A 19 -9.78 3.11 -0.85
C LEU A 19 -10.96 2.76 0.06
N SER A 20 -11.13 3.49 1.16
CA SER A 20 -12.15 3.22 2.17
C SER A 20 -13.52 3.84 1.85
N THR A 21 -13.55 4.96 1.13
CA THR A 21 -14.79 5.74 0.92
C THR A 21 -15.32 5.74 -0.51
N ASP A 22 -14.48 5.47 -1.51
CA ASP A 22 -14.89 5.49 -2.92
C ASP A 22 -15.25 4.08 -3.42
N PRO A 23 -16.53 3.78 -3.73
CA PRO A 23 -16.92 2.49 -4.29
C PRO A 23 -16.32 2.23 -5.69
N HIS A 24 -15.86 3.27 -6.39
CA HIS A 24 -15.21 3.21 -7.70
C HIS A 24 -13.68 3.34 -7.62
N TRP A 25 -13.07 3.12 -6.44
CA TRP A 25 -11.62 3.22 -6.25
C TRP A 25 -10.80 2.47 -7.30
N ARG A 26 -11.33 1.35 -7.85
CA ARG A 26 -10.70 0.56 -8.92
C ARG A 26 -10.47 1.31 -10.23
N ALA A 27 -11.20 2.39 -10.49
CA ALA A 27 -11.05 3.22 -11.67
C ALA A 27 -9.89 4.23 -11.55
N ILE A 28 -9.38 4.46 -10.32
CA ILE A 28 -8.27 5.37 -10.06
C ILE A 28 -6.98 4.77 -10.61
N LEU A 29 -6.10 5.60 -11.19
CA LEU A 29 -4.85 5.16 -11.80
C LEU A 29 -3.98 4.32 -10.84
N GLY A 30 -3.92 4.70 -9.57
CA GLY A 30 -3.18 3.99 -8.52
C GLY A 30 -3.74 2.61 -8.14
N ALA A 31 -4.99 2.30 -8.50
CA ALA A 31 -5.63 1.02 -8.13
C ALA A 31 -4.94 -0.19 -8.74
N ARG A 32 -4.36 0.00 -9.93
CA ARG A 32 -3.65 -1.06 -10.66
C ARG A 32 -2.49 -1.65 -9.86
N LYS A 33 -1.81 -0.82 -9.07
CA LYS A 33 -0.73 -1.27 -8.19
C LYS A 33 -1.23 -2.16 -7.07
N ILE A 34 -2.35 -1.77 -6.46
CA ILE A 34 -3.01 -2.54 -5.39
C ILE A 34 -3.49 -3.88 -5.94
N GLU A 35 -4.18 -3.87 -7.09
CA GLU A 35 -4.64 -5.11 -7.73
C GLU A 35 -3.48 -6.04 -8.08
N TYR A 36 -2.39 -5.50 -8.63
CA TYR A 36 -1.20 -6.27 -8.94
C TYR A 36 -0.61 -6.91 -7.68
N LEU A 37 -0.41 -6.12 -6.62
CA LEU A 37 0.12 -6.62 -5.37
C LEU A 37 -0.76 -7.71 -4.78
N CYS A 38 -2.07 -7.49 -4.68
CA CYS A 38 -2.98 -8.48 -4.12
C CYS A 38 -3.00 -9.77 -4.95
N LYS A 39 -2.99 -9.66 -6.28
CA LYS A 39 -2.91 -10.84 -7.17
C LYS A 39 -1.60 -11.59 -7.00
N GLN A 40 -0.48 -10.87 -6.90
CA GLN A 40 0.83 -11.50 -6.75
C GLN A 40 1.00 -12.11 -5.36
N ALA A 41 0.57 -11.40 -4.32
CA ALA A 41 0.56 -11.88 -2.94
C ALA A 41 -0.27 -13.17 -2.81
N ALA A 42 -1.47 -13.19 -3.40
CA ALA A 42 -2.32 -14.37 -3.39
C ALA A 42 -1.71 -15.56 -4.14
N LYS A 43 -1.04 -15.33 -5.28
CA LYS A 43 -0.30 -16.37 -6.02
C LYS A 43 0.82 -16.97 -5.18
N ASP A 44 1.49 -16.14 -4.40
CA ASP A 44 2.63 -16.55 -3.56
C ASP A 44 2.18 -17.04 -2.16
N GLY A 45 0.86 -17.18 -1.94
CA GLY A 45 0.27 -17.79 -0.74
C GLY A 45 0.08 -16.84 0.44
N TYR A 46 0.14 -15.52 0.22
CA TYR A 46 -0.06 -14.52 1.26
C TYR A 46 -1.51 -14.03 1.30
N GLU A 47 -2.09 -14.03 2.50
CA GLU A 47 -3.45 -13.55 2.77
C GLU A 47 -3.50 -12.02 2.92
N TRP A 48 -2.39 -11.40 3.33
CA TRP A 48 -2.31 -9.98 3.64
C TRP A 48 -1.24 -9.28 2.81
N ALA A 49 -1.58 -8.08 2.33
CA ALA A 49 -0.68 -7.21 1.59
C ALA A 49 -0.68 -5.81 2.21
N TRP A 50 0.50 -5.18 2.29
CA TRP A 50 0.67 -3.85 2.86
C TRP A 50 1.27 -2.88 1.83
N ILE A 51 0.71 -1.67 1.78
CA ILE A 51 1.10 -0.57 0.88
C ILE A 51 1.09 0.71 1.70
N ASP A 52 2.21 1.43 1.73
CA ASP A 52 2.36 2.69 2.48
C ASP A 52 1.30 3.75 2.13
N THR A 53 1.06 3.99 0.84
CA THR A 53 0.16 5.06 0.37
C THR A 53 -1.32 4.84 0.69
N CYS A 54 -1.79 3.60 0.71
CA CYS A 54 -3.20 3.29 0.92
C CYS A 54 -3.51 2.53 2.22
N CYS A 55 -2.49 2.14 3.00
CA CYS A 55 -2.67 1.48 4.30
C CYS A 55 -2.30 2.39 5.48
N ILE A 56 -1.75 3.59 5.24
CA ILE A 56 -1.50 4.61 6.27
C ILE A 56 -2.50 5.75 6.06
N ASP A 57 -3.19 6.13 7.12
CA ASP A 57 -3.96 7.36 7.13
C ASP A 57 -3.03 8.55 7.37
N GLU A 58 -2.65 9.24 6.29
CA GLU A 58 -1.81 10.44 6.36
C GLU A 58 -2.50 11.63 7.05
N THR A 59 -3.83 11.58 7.25
CA THR A 59 -4.56 12.63 7.98
C THR A 59 -4.47 12.48 9.50
N ASN A 60 -4.08 11.29 9.98
CA ASN A 60 -3.81 11.03 11.38
C ASN A 60 -2.30 11.11 11.67
N ASN A 61 -1.85 12.25 12.20
CA ASN A 61 -0.44 12.49 12.51
C ASN A 61 0.17 11.48 13.52
N ALA A 62 -0.65 10.86 14.36
CA ALA A 62 -0.19 9.82 15.28
C ALA A 62 0.15 8.52 14.51
N ASP A 63 -0.74 8.09 13.61
CA ASP A 63 -0.54 6.91 12.76
C ASP A 63 0.62 7.13 11.77
N LEU A 64 0.74 8.34 11.20
CA LEU A 64 1.83 8.67 10.29
C LEU A 64 3.20 8.59 10.99
N SER A 65 3.33 9.16 12.19
CA SER A 65 4.58 9.13 12.95
C SER A 65 4.94 7.71 13.42
N GLU A 66 3.96 6.92 13.83
CA GLU A 66 4.18 5.52 14.21
C GLU A 66 4.53 4.64 13.01
N ALA A 67 3.87 4.85 11.88
CA ALA A 67 4.12 4.14 10.63
C ALA A 67 5.51 4.44 10.07
N ILE A 68 5.96 5.71 10.10
CA ILE A 68 7.33 6.09 9.72
C ILE A 68 8.36 5.39 10.60
N ASN A 69 8.15 5.42 11.93
CA ASN A 69 9.08 4.78 12.88
C ASN A 69 9.04 3.24 12.83
N SER A 70 7.96 2.66 12.31
CA SER A 70 7.77 1.21 12.24
C SER A 70 7.96 0.63 10.84
N MET A 71 8.08 1.47 9.81
CA MET A 71 8.20 1.06 8.42
C MET A 71 9.35 0.07 8.22
N PHE A 72 10.53 0.38 8.77
CA PHE A 72 11.69 -0.50 8.69
C PHE A 72 11.41 -1.90 9.29
N ARG A 73 10.66 -1.96 10.41
CA ARG A 73 10.25 -3.23 11.03
C ARG A 73 9.25 -3.99 10.15
N TRP A 74 8.33 -3.31 9.48
CA TRP A 74 7.37 -3.95 8.57
C TRP A 74 8.04 -4.47 7.29
N TYR A 75 9.00 -3.74 6.73
CA TYR A 75 9.84 -4.24 5.64
C TYR A 75 10.64 -5.46 6.08
N GLN A 76 11.31 -5.40 7.24
CA GLN A 76 12.09 -6.52 7.77
C GLN A 76 11.24 -7.78 8.04
N ARG A 77 9.99 -7.60 8.49
CA ARG A 77 9.07 -8.71 8.81
C ARG A 77 8.24 -9.17 7.61
N SER A 78 8.34 -8.49 6.47
CA SER A 78 7.63 -8.90 5.27
C SER A 78 8.27 -10.17 4.69
N ALA A 79 7.44 -11.16 4.36
CA ALA A 79 7.91 -12.39 3.76
C ALA A 79 8.30 -12.23 2.28
N ALA A 80 7.75 -11.22 1.60
CA ALA A 80 8.05 -10.89 0.22
C ALA A 80 7.80 -9.40 -0.03
N CYS A 81 8.69 -8.80 -0.83
CA CYS A 81 8.65 -7.40 -1.24
C CYS A 81 8.54 -7.32 -2.77
N TYR A 82 7.46 -6.74 -3.27
CA TYR A 82 7.21 -6.60 -4.70
C TYR A 82 7.47 -5.16 -5.16
N ILE A 83 7.94 -5.03 -6.40
CA ILE A 83 8.23 -3.75 -7.05
C ILE A 83 7.30 -3.63 -8.27
N TYR A 84 6.72 -2.44 -8.47
CA TYR A 84 5.84 -2.09 -9.59
C TYR A 84 6.26 -0.76 -10.23
#